data_AF-A0A9K3HPD1-F1
#
_entry.id   AF-A0A9K3HPD1-F1
#
_cell.length_a   1.000
_cell.length_b   1.000
_cell.length_c   1.000
_cell.angle_alpha   90.00
_cell.angle_beta   90.00
_cell.angle_gamma   90.00
#
_symmetry.space_group_name_H-M   'P 1'
#
loop_
_entity.id
_entity.type
_entity.pdbx_description
1 polymer ?
#
loop_
_entity_poly.entity_id
_entity_poly.type
_entity_poly.pdbx_seq_one_letter_code
_entity_poly.pdbx_strand_id
1 'polypeptide(L)'
;MLILDCYAEVYVWVSHNSVVKSKQQALSIGLALLEKDVLGECLSVDTPIYVVTEGHEPPFFTRFFGWDASKANMLGNSFERKLAMLKGQTHKLEAPSRNSPSVTPNGMTRPSPTPNGLRRPCPIPNDL
;
A
#
# COMPACT_ATOMS: atom_id res chain seq x y z
N MET A 1 8.20 -9.55 1.72
CA MET A 1 7.15 -9.88 0.75
C MET A 1 6.42 -11.10 1.26
N LEU A 2 5.09 -11.09 1.20
CA LEU A 2 4.20 -12.16 1.65
C LEU A 2 3.17 -12.39 0.52
N ILE A 3 2.76 -13.64 0.31
CA ILE A 3 1.61 -13.97 -0.52
C ILE A 3 0.52 -14.52 0.41
N LEU A 4 -0.68 -13.99 0.29
CA LEU A 4 -1.87 -14.45 0.99
C LEU A 4 -2.85 -14.99 -0.04
N ASP A 5 -3.15 -16.27 0.07
CA ASP A 5 -4.18 -16.95 -0.70
C ASP A 5 -5.49 -16.92 0.08
N CYS A 6 -6.58 -16.50 -0.57
CA CYS A 6 -7.92 -16.44 0.00
C CYS A 6 -8.94 -17.23 -0.86
N TYR A 7 -8.47 -18.20 -1.65
CA TYR A 7 -9.24 -19.01 -2.62
C TYR A 7 -9.83 -18.22 -3.79
N ALA A 8 -10.62 -17.18 -3.52
CA ALA A 8 -11.27 -16.36 -4.54
C ALA A 8 -10.39 -15.22 -5.04
N GLU A 9 -9.31 -14.89 -4.33
CA GLU A 9 -8.43 -13.77 -4.60
C GLU A 9 -7.07 -14.00 -3.94
N VAL A 10 -6.02 -13.47 -4.56
CA VAL A 10 -4.64 -13.58 -4.08
C VAL A 10 -4.09 -12.19 -3.81
N TYR A 11 -3.41 -12.02 -2.68
CA TYR A 11 -2.78 -10.78 -2.28
C TYR A 11 -1.26 -10.94 -2.23
N VAL A 12 -0.54 -10.10 -2.96
CA VAL A 12 0.92 -9.99 -2.89
C VAL A 12 1.28 -8.76 -2.07
N TRP A 13 1.67 -8.97 -0.81
CA TRP A 13 2.07 -7.91 0.11
C TRP A 13 3.57 -7.64 0.03
N VAL A 14 3.93 -6.39 -0.26
CA VAL A 14 5.29 -5.91 -0.50
C VAL A 14 5.74 -5.05 0.69
N SER A 15 6.76 -5.53 1.39
CA SER A 15 7.40 -4.83 2.52
C SER A 15 8.33 -3.71 2.03
N HIS A 16 8.50 -2.65 2.81
CA HIS A 16 9.50 -1.60 2.56
C HIS A 16 10.91 -2.18 2.35
N ASN A 17 11.25 -3.21 3.11
CA ASN A 17 12.57 -3.84 3.09
C ASN A 17 12.68 -5.07 2.15
N SER A 18 11.66 -5.38 1.33
CA SER A 18 11.81 -6.50 0.39
C SER A 18 12.75 -6.17 -0.75
N VAL A 19 13.36 -7.22 -1.31
CA VAL A 19 14.10 -7.18 -2.58
C VAL A 19 13.19 -6.75 -3.73
N VAL A 20 11.92 -7.18 -3.69
CA VAL A 20 10.89 -6.72 -4.63
C VAL A 20 10.48 -5.30 -4.26
N LYS A 21 10.76 -4.35 -5.16
CA LYS A 21 10.47 -2.92 -4.97
C LYS A 21 9.37 -2.38 -5.89
N SER A 22 9.13 -3.05 -7.02
CA SER A 22 8.13 -2.62 -8.00
C SER A 22 6.83 -3.42 -7.86
N LYS A 23 5.69 -2.73 -7.97
CA LYS A 23 4.37 -3.37 -8.04
C LYS A 23 4.27 -4.33 -9.22
N GLN A 24 4.92 -4.01 -10.35
CA GLN A 24 4.90 -4.86 -11.53
C GLN A 24 5.65 -6.18 -11.29
N GLN A 25 6.79 -6.12 -10.60
CA GLN A 25 7.54 -7.33 -10.23
C GLN A 25 6.73 -8.19 -9.24
N ALA A 26 6.07 -7.57 -8.26
CA ALA A 26 5.19 -8.27 -7.34
C ALA A 26 4.02 -8.95 -8.08
N LEU A 27 3.42 -8.26 -9.05
CA LEU A 27 2.35 -8.82 -9.89
C LEU A 27 2.85 -9.98 -10.75
N SER A 28 4.02 -9.87 -11.38
CA SER A 28 4.62 -10.97 -12.14
C SER A 28 4.89 -12.20 -11.28
N ILE A 29 5.30 -12.01 -10.02
CA ILE A 29 5.47 -13.12 -9.07
C ILE A 29 4.13 -13.76 -8.73
N GLY A 30 3.10 -12.96 -8.48
CA GLY A 30 1.73 -13.46 -8.24
C GLY A 30 1.21 -14.30 -9.40
N LEU A 31 1.35 -13.80 -10.63
CA LEU A 31 0.93 -14.54 -11.82
C LEU A 31 1.74 -15.83 -12.00
N ALA A 32 3.06 -15.78 -11.82
CA ALA A 32 3.90 -16.97 -11.93
C ALA A 32 3.58 -18.05 -10.88
N LEU A 33 3.03 -17.66 -9.71
CA LEU A 33 2.54 -18.62 -8.71
C LEU A 33 1.27 -19.33 -9.17
N LEU A 34 0.37 -18.57 -9.80
CA LEU A 34 -0.88 -19.07 -10.33
C LEU A 34 -0.67 -20.01 -11.52
N GLU A 35 0.18 -19.61 -12.46
CA GLU A 35 0.55 -20.42 -13.65
C GLU A 35 1.21 -21.75 -13.28
N LYS A 36 2.03 -21.75 -12.22
CA LYS A 36 2.78 -22.94 -11.81
C LYS A 36 2.00 -23.85 -10.85
N ASP A 37 0.78 -23.46 -10.47
CA ASP A 37 -0.03 -24.12 -9.43
C ASP A 37 0.81 -24.57 -8.23
N VAL A 38 1.69 -23.68 -7.75
CA VAL A 38 2.68 -24.04 -6.72
C VAL A 38 1.99 -24.45 -5.41
N LEU A 39 0.77 -23.97 -5.20
CA LEU A 39 -0.04 -24.28 -4.02
C LEU A 39 -0.82 -25.59 -4.18
N GLY A 40 -0.93 -26.15 -5.39
CA GLY A 40 -1.67 -27.38 -5.67
C GLY A 40 -3.17 -27.24 -5.42
N GLU A 41 -3.67 -26.00 -5.37
CA GLU A 41 -5.06 -25.69 -5.06
C GLU A 41 -5.89 -25.48 -6.33
N CYS A 42 -5.31 -25.67 -7.53
CA CYS A 42 -5.99 -25.49 -8.81
C CYS A 42 -6.70 -24.13 -8.92
N LEU A 43 -6.05 -23.08 -8.39
CA LEU A 43 -6.54 -21.72 -8.52
C LEU A 43 -6.69 -21.38 -10.00
N SER A 44 -7.84 -20.81 -10.39
CA SER A 44 -8.08 -20.42 -11.77
C SER A 44 -7.11 -19.31 -12.17
N VAL A 45 -6.59 -19.34 -13.39
CA VAL A 45 -5.74 -18.24 -13.95
C VAL A 45 -6.48 -16.89 -13.94
N ASP A 46 -7.80 -16.91 -13.88
CA ASP A 46 -8.65 -15.72 -13.78
C ASP A 46 -8.76 -15.16 -12.34
N THR A 47 -8.13 -15.80 -11.36
CA THR A 47 -8.17 -15.36 -9.96
C THR A 47 -7.53 -13.98 -9.83
N PRO A 48 -8.24 -12.98 -9.28
CA PRO A 48 -7.72 -11.63 -9.15
C PRO A 48 -6.51 -11.58 -8.21
N ILE A 49 -5.49 -10.84 -8.64
CA ILE A 49 -4.27 -10.60 -7.87
C ILE A 49 -4.20 -9.14 -7.46
N TYR A 50 -4.07 -8.89 -6.16
CA TYR A 50 -3.93 -7.56 -5.59
C TYR A 50 -2.52 -7.35 -5.04
N VAL A 51 -1.84 -6.29 -5.51
CA VAL A 51 -0.55 -5.89 -4.95
C VAL A 51 -0.78 -4.89 -3.83
N VAL A 52 -0.40 -5.27 -2.61
CA VAL A 52 -0.52 -4.47 -1.40
C VAL A 52 0.87 -4.02 -0.95
N THR A 53 1.00 -2.77 -0.49
CA THR A 53 2.28 -2.23 0.00
C THR A 53 2.20 -1.96 1.49
N GLU A 54 3.26 -2.30 2.23
CA GLU A 54 3.41 -2.03 3.66
C GLU A 54 3.10 -0.57 4.00
N GLY A 55 2.29 -0.35 5.04
CA GLY A 55 1.86 0.98 5.49
C GLY A 55 0.74 1.62 4.67
N HIS A 56 0.33 0.98 3.57
CA HIS A 56 -0.78 1.40 2.71
C HIS A 56 -1.74 0.23 2.45
N GLU A 57 -2.00 -0.57 3.47
CA GLU A 57 -2.90 -1.72 3.39
C GLU A 57 -4.37 -1.28 3.26
N PRO A 58 -5.09 -1.73 2.22
CA PRO A 58 -6.53 -1.49 2.11
C PRO A 58 -7.33 -2.25 3.21
N PRO A 59 -8.49 -1.72 3.64
CA PRO A 59 -9.31 -2.39 4.66
C PRO A 59 -9.74 -3.83 4.31
N PHE A 60 -9.95 -4.11 3.02
CA PHE A 60 -10.29 -5.47 2.55
C PHE A 60 -9.14 -6.46 2.67
N PHE A 61 -7.90 -6.00 2.77
CA PHE A 61 -6.74 -6.87 3.02
C PHE A 61 -6.53 -7.09 4.52
N THR A 62 -6.65 -6.03 5.34
CA THR A 62 -6.41 -6.13 6.78
C THR A 62 -7.47 -6.96 7.51
N ARG A 63 -8.66 -7.13 6.92
CA ARG A 63 -9.78 -7.91 7.51
C ARG A 63 -9.43 -9.37 7.83
N PHE A 64 -8.43 -9.94 7.15
CA PHE A 64 -8.00 -11.33 7.36
C PHE A 64 -7.17 -11.49 8.63
N PHE A 65 -6.76 -10.39 9.28
CA PHE A 65 -5.88 -10.37 10.42
C PHE A 65 -6.50 -9.59 11.59
N GLY A 66 -6.10 -9.91 12.83
CA GLY A 66 -6.30 -9.01 13.99
C GLY A 66 -5.40 -7.78 13.88
N TRP A 67 -5.62 -6.97 12.84
CA TRP A 67 -4.69 -5.93 12.41
C TRP A 67 -4.67 -4.74 13.36
N ASP A 68 -3.48 -4.31 13.76
CA ASP A 68 -3.24 -3.13 14.57
C ASP A 68 -2.51 -2.08 13.74
N ALA A 69 -3.25 -1.07 13.28
CA ALA A 69 -2.74 -0.03 12.38
C ALA A 69 -1.59 0.79 12.99
N SER A 70 -1.47 0.85 14.32
CA SER A 70 -0.36 1.55 14.98
C SER A 70 1.01 0.93 14.66
N LYS A 71 1.04 -0.35 14.31
CA LYS A 71 2.27 -1.11 14.04
C LYS A 71 2.70 -1.06 12.57
N ALA A 72 1.83 -0.60 11.67
CA ALA A 72 2.06 -0.58 10.23
C ALA A 72 3.14 0.42 9.82
N ASN A 73 3.29 1.53 10.57
CA ASN A 73 4.23 2.61 10.27
C ASN A 73 5.37 2.73 11.29
N MET A 74 5.73 1.66 11.99
CA MET A 74 6.90 1.72 12.87
C MET A 74 8.21 1.63 12.07
N LEU A 75 9.27 2.27 12.57
CA LEU A 75 10.60 2.21 11.98
C LEU A 75 11.26 0.85 12.26
N GLY A 76 12.16 0.46 11.36
CA GLY A 76 12.87 -0.82 11.42
C GLY A 76 11.97 -2.02 11.15
N ASN A 77 12.57 -3.18 10.91
CA ASN A 77 11.81 -4.41 10.72
C ASN A 77 11.35 -5.01 12.07
N SER A 78 10.45 -6.01 12.02
CA SER A 78 9.91 -6.65 13.23
C SER A 78 11.01 -7.23 14.14
N PHE A 79 12.09 -7.77 13.56
CA PHE A 79 13.21 -8.30 14.33
C PHE A 79 13.98 -7.20 15.08
N GLU A 80 14.31 -6.10 14.40
CA GLU A 80 14.97 -4.93 15.01
C GLU A 80 14.14 -4.34 16.14
N ARG A 81 12.81 -4.23 15.95
CA ARG A 81 11.89 -3.75 16.99
C ARG A 81 11.87 -4.69 18.19
N LYS A 82 11.71 -5.99 17.96
CA LYS A 82 11.71 -6.99 19.04
C LYS A 82 13.05 -6.99 19.79
N LEU A 83 14.15 -6.88 19.07
CA LEU A 83 15.49 -6.78 19.66
C LEU A 83 15.65 -5.50 20.49
N ALA A 84 15.16 -4.35 20.01
CA ALA A 84 15.19 -3.09 20.75
C ALA A 84 14.36 -3.16 22.05
N MET A 85 13.18 -3.80 22.01
CA MET A 85 12.36 -4.04 23.21
C MET A 85 13.11 -4.90 24.24
N LEU A 86 13.74 -6.00 23.80
CA LEU A 86 14.54 -6.85 24.68
C LEU A 86 15.76 -6.13 25.26
N LYS A 87 16.28 -5.12 24.55
CA LYS A 87 17.38 -4.25 25.00
C LYS A 87 16.92 -3.04 25.82
N GLY A 88 15.61 -2.85 26.06
CA GLY A 88 15.06 -1.72 26.80
C GLY A 88 15.05 -0.38 26.05
N GLN A 89 15.15 -0.39 24.72
CA GLN A 89 15.19 0.81 23.86
C GLN A 89 13.88 0.98 23.07
N THR A 90 12.81 1.44 23.71
CA THR A 90 11.47 1.55 23.10
C THR A 90 11.20 2.86 22.34
N HIS A 91 11.90 3.95 22.65
CA HIS A 91 11.49 5.31 22.25
C HIS A 91 11.96 5.81 20.87
N LYS A 92 12.69 5.01 20.07
CA LYS A 92 13.34 5.49 18.83
C LYS A 92 12.69 5.02 17.51
N LEU A 93 11.58 4.29 17.58
CA LEU A 93 11.06 3.55 16.42
C LEU A 93 9.67 4.02 15.94
N GLU A 94 9.17 5.14 16.43
CA GLU A 94 7.96 5.78 15.87
C GLU A 94 8.32 6.53 14.58
N ALA A 95 7.63 6.25 13.46
CA ALA A 95 7.79 7.07 12.25
C ALA A 95 7.00 8.39 12.40
N PRO A 96 7.46 9.49 11.78
CA PRO A 96 6.68 10.73 11.74
C PRO A 96 5.32 10.51 11.07
N SER A 97 4.25 10.85 11.78
CA SER A 97 2.88 10.84 11.26
C SER A 97 2.79 11.69 9.99
N ARG A 98 2.47 11.07 8.85
CA ARG A 98 2.09 11.78 7.62
C ARG A 98 0.58 11.98 7.65
N ASN A 99 0.20 13.24 7.86
CA ASN A 99 -1.16 13.79 7.87
C ASN A 99 -2.25 12.92 7.21
N SER A 100 -3.13 12.38 8.04
CA SER A 100 -4.51 12.07 7.66
C SER A 100 -5.30 13.39 7.56
N PRO A 101 -6.24 13.54 6.60
CA PRO A 101 -7.11 14.70 6.57
C PRO A 101 -8.02 14.68 7.81
N SER A 102 -7.82 15.64 8.71
CA SER A 102 -8.70 15.84 9.85
C SER A 102 -10.08 16.30 9.36
N VAL A 103 -11.08 15.42 9.42
CA VAL A 103 -12.48 15.86 9.46
C VAL A 103 -12.69 16.49 10.83
N THR A 104 -12.87 17.81 10.86
CA THR A 104 -13.29 18.53 12.07
C THR A 104 -14.82 18.58 12.12
N PRO A 105 -15.45 18.28 13.27
CA PRO A 105 -16.89 18.42 13.42
C PRO A 105 -17.18 19.87 13.80
N ASN A 106 -17.12 20.79 12.84
CA ASN A 106 -17.73 22.11 12.96
C ASN A 106 -17.83 22.71 11.55
N GLY A 107 -19.05 22.74 11.03
CA GLY A 107 -19.37 23.32 9.74
C GLY A 107 -19.03 24.80 9.70
N MET A 108 -17.93 25.15 9.04
CA MET A 108 -17.68 26.48 8.50
C MET A 108 -16.81 26.34 7.26
N THR A 109 -17.43 26.54 6.09
CA THR A 109 -16.81 26.43 4.78
C THR A 109 -15.63 27.41 4.66
N ARG A 110 -14.43 26.89 4.37
CA ARG A 110 -13.27 27.72 4.02
C ARG A 110 -13.46 28.22 2.59
N PRO A 111 -13.39 29.54 2.30
CA PRO A 111 -13.45 30.02 0.92
C PRO A 111 -12.20 29.55 0.16
N SER A 112 -12.42 28.94 -1.01
CA SER A 112 -11.41 28.58 -1.99
C SER A 112 -10.61 29.81 -2.45
N PRO A 113 -9.27 29.75 -2.57
CA PRO A 113 -8.53 30.79 -3.28
C PRO A 113 -8.81 30.67 -4.78
N THR A 114 -9.32 31.75 -5.37
CA THR A 114 -9.58 31.92 -6.80
C THR A 114 -8.33 31.73 -7.66
N PRO A 115 -8.40 31.08 -8.83
CA PRO A 115 -7.29 31.05 -9.78
C PRO A 115 -7.44 32.21 -10.79
N ASN A 116 -6.49 33.14 -10.81
CA ASN A 116 -6.35 34.10 -11.91
C ASN A 116 -4.93 34.10 -12.45
N GLY A 117 -4.80 33.85 -13.76
CA GLY A 117 -3.72 34.38 -14.59
C GLY A 117 -2.64 33.39 -15.05
N LEU A 118 -2.88 32.66 -16.15
CA LEU A 118 -2.17 32.82 -17.44
C LEU A 118 -2.69 31.75 -18.42
N ARG A 119 -3.53 32.18 -19.38
CA ARG A 119 -3.93 31.37 -20.53
C ARG A 119 -2.71 31.14 -21.42
N ARG A 120 -2.32 29.87 -21.63
CA ARG A 120 -1.57 29.46 -22.82
C ARG A 120 -2.56 29.25 -23.97
N PRO A 121 -2.40 29.88 -25.14
CA PRO A 121 -3.22 29.54 -26.32
C PRO A 121 -2.79 28.19 -26.89
N CYS A 122 -3.76 27.35 -27.25
CA CYS A 122 -3.54 26.13 -28.03
C CYS A 122 -3.26 26.49 -29.52
N PRO A 123 -2.43 25.73 -30.26
CA PRO A 123 -2.26 25.94 -31.70
C PRO A 123 -3.50 25.50 -32.49
N ILE A 124 -3.86 26.28 -33.51
CA ILE A 124 -4.96 26.00 -34.45
C ILE A 124 -4.49 24.93 -35.47
N PRO A 125 -5.33 23.94 -35.85
CA PRO A 125 -5.06 23.06 -36.99
C PRO A 125 -5.33 23.79 -38.31
N ASN A 126 -4.38 23.77 -39.25
CA ASN A 126 -4.63 24.21 -40.63
C ASN A 126 -5.15 23.02 -41.44
N ASP A 127 -6.41 23.11 -41.88
CA ASP A 127 -6.94 22.39 -43.04
C ASP A 127 -6.61 23.18 -44.31
N LEU A 128 -5.84 22.57 -45.22
CA LEU A 128 -5.89 22.67 -46.68
C LEU A 128 -5.07 21.53 -47.30
#